data_AF-F9PTF7-F1
#
_entry.id   AF-F9PTF7-F1
#
_cell.length_a   1.000
_cell.length_b   1.000
_cell.length_c   1.000
_cell.angle_alpha   90.00
_cell.angle_beta   90.00
_cell.angle_gamma   90.00
#
_symmetry.space_group_name_H-M   'P 1'
#
loop_
_entity.id
_entity.type
_entity.pdbx_description
1 polymer ?
#
loop_
_entity_poly.entity_id
_entity_poly.type
_entity_poly.pdbx_seq_one_letter_code
_entity_poly.pdbx_strand_id
1 'polypeptide(L)'
;MENKVALVIEGGAMRGAFLKGVLDCFKENGIKFPYVVGVSAGAITGFEFFSGIKFDVNKLFQEFLKNMEMLKNSSEPIDLVSMVNSLYVFPEFDKNLEGEFEAGVTSLLDGSYKFFSSKDAKNTSDMVEKIIASSSLPDMAKCVMIDGFPYFDGGMYNTNPLERAIEKGYDKFVVLLAKNRGYRRENSEISDIVRYAYKDYPKFIESMENEKINIMKLWI
;
A
#
# COMPACT_ATOMS: atom_id res chain seq x y z
N MET A 1 1.90 -23.38 -20.94
CA MET A 1 1.42 -22.23 -20.15
C MET A 1 2.59 -21.27 -20.07
N GLU A 2 2.44 -20.05 -20.55
CA GLU A 2 3.47 -19.02 -20.35
C GLU A 2 3.69 -18.83 -18.86
N ASN A 3 4.94 -18.95 -18.41
CA ASN A 3 5.36 -18.74 -17.04
C ASN A 3 5.08 -17.28 -16.64
N LYS A 4 3.89 -16.99 -16.09
CA LYS A 4 3.55 -15.64 -15.64
C LYS A 4 4.14 -15.44 -14.26
N VAL A 5 5.19 -14.61 -14.17
CA VAL A 5 5.83 -14.22 -12.90
C VAL A 5 5.09 -13.02 -12.33
N ALA A 6 4.75 -13.05 -11.04
CA ALA A 6 4.18 -11.91 -10.33
C ALA A 6 5.27 -11.07 -9.65
N LEU A 7 5.09 -9.74 -9.63
CA LEU A 7 5.87 -8.83 -8.81
C LEU A 7 5.09 -8.48 -7.55
N VAL A 8 5.64 -8.80 -6.38
CA VAL A 8 5.05 -8.56 -5.07
C VAL A 8 5.93 -7.54 -4.34
N ILE A 9 5.35 -6.42 -3.92
CA ILE A 9 6.10 -5.29 -3.36
C ILE A 9 5.61 -5.01 -1.94
N GLU A 10 6.52 -5.18 -0.98
CA GLU A 10 6.22 -4.97 0.43
C GLU A 10 5.97 -3.49 0.76
N GLY A 11 5.07 -3.22 1.71
CA GLY A 11 5.01 -1.93 2.40
C GLY A 11 6.25 -1.66 3.26
N GLY A 12 6.72 -0.41 3.28
CA GLY A 12 7.99 -0.06 3.95
C GLY A 12 8.12 1.37 4.47
N ALA A 13 7.04 2.16 4.44
CA ALA A 13 7.09 3.61 4.70
C ALA A 13 8.25 4.27 3.93
N MET A 14 9.14 4.98 4.61
CA MET A 14 10.31 5.65 4.02
C MET A 14 11.30 4.72 3.29
N ARG A 15 11.29 3.42 3.59
CA ARG A 15 12.09 2.43 2.83
C ARG A 15 11.60 2.25 1.40
N GLY A 16 10.47 2.85 1.04
CA GLY A 16 10.02 2.96 -0.35
C GLY A 16 11.06 3.59 -1.29
N ALA A 17 11.98 4.42 -0.78
CA ALA A 17 13.08 4.95 -1.59
C ALA A 17 14.01 3.84 -2.14
N PHE A 18 14.23 2.78 -1.36
CA PHE A 18 14.97 1.60 -1.83
C PHE A 18 14.17 0.85 -2.90
N LEU A 19 12.87 0.61 -2.66
CA LEU A 19 11.97 -0.05 -3.62
C LEU A 19 11.94 0.69 -4.95
N LYS A 20 11.86 2.03 -4.91
CA LYS A 20 11.92 2.91 -6.07
C LYS A 20 13.18 2.69 -6.90
N GLY A 21 14.36 2.67 -6.27
CA GLY A 21 15.61 2.44 -6.97
C GLY A 21 15.68 1.09 -7.68
N VAL A 22 15.14 0.03 -7.06
CA VAL A 22 15.06 -1.31 -7.68
C VAL A 22 14.10 -1.28 -8.89
N LEU A 23 12.95 -0.66 -8.76
CA LEU A 23 11.93 -0.58 -9.81
C LEU A 23 12.37 0.31 -10.98
N ASP A 24 13.14 1.36 -10.72
CA ASP A 24 13.77 2.17 -11.77
C ASP A 24 14.75 1.34 -12.58
N CYS A 25 15.60 0.54 -11.93
CA CYS A 25 16.49 -0.39 -12.61
C CYS A 25 15.71 -1.41 -13.46
N PHE A 26 14.59 -1.96 -12.95
CA PHE A 26 13.73 -2.84 -13.73
C PHE A 26 13.18 -2.15 -14.98
N LYS A 27 12.71 -0.91 -14.83
CA LYS A 27 12.17 -0.10 -15.93
C LYS A 27 13.24 0.22 -16.99
N GLU A 28 14.44 0.61 -16.57
CA GLU A 28 15.58 0.89 -17.45
C GLU A 28 16.03 -0.33 -18.26
N ASN A 29 15.87 -1.53 -17.69
CA ASN A 29 16.19 -2.79 -18.36
C ASN A 29 14.99 -3.41 -19.10
N GLY A 30 13.86 -2.69 -19.22
CA GLY A 30 12.68 -3.17 -19.95
C GLY A 30 11.96 -4.36 -19.30
N ILE A 31 12.19 -4.62 -18.00
CA ILE A 31 11.54 -5.69 -17.25
C ILE A 31 10.09 -5.30 -17.01
N LYS A 32 9.16 -6.22 -17.32
CA LYS A 32 7.72 -6.07 -17.10
C LYS A 32 7.17 -7.31 -16.42
N PHE A 33 6.07 -7.12 -15.69
CA PHE A 33 5.35 -8.20 -15.03
C PHE A 33 3.88 -8.18 -15.46
N PRO A 34 3.29 -9.33 -15.79
CA PRO A 34 1.86 -9.42 -16.08
C PRO A 34 0.97 -9.12 -14.86
N TYR A 35 1.53 -9.15 -13.65
CA TYR A 35 0.84 -8.76 -12.43
C TYR A 35 1.81 -8.13 -11.44
N VAL A 36 1.39 -6.99 -10.89
CA VAL A 36 2.11 -6.23 -9.86
C VAL A 36 1.16 -6.01 -8.70
N VAL A 37 1.56 -6.36 -7.49
CA VAL A 37 0.78 -6.08 -6.28
C VAL A 37 1.64 -5.40 -5.24
N GLY A 38 1.11 -4.34 -4.64
CA GLY A 38 1.83 -3.54 -3.66
C GLY A 38 0.95 -3.10 -2.50
N VAL A 39 1.61 -2.78 -1.39
CA VAL A 39 0.99 -2.23 -0.17
C VAL A 39 1.73 -0.96 0.22
N SER A 40 1.03 0.09 0.63
CA SER A 40 1.62 1.32 1.18
C SER A 40 2.66 1.91 0.23
N ALA A 41 3.87 2.20 0.72
CA ALA A 41 5.00 2.62 -0.12
C ALA A 41 5.24 1.72 -1.35
N GLY A 42 5.00 0.40 -1.23
CA GLY A 42 5.09 -0.55 -2.33
C GLY A 42 3.97 -0.39 -3.37
N ALA A 43 2.77 0.02 -2.96
CA ALA A 43 1.69 0.38 -3.89
C ALA A 43 2.01 1.67 -4.66
N ILE A 44 2.57 2.67 -3.98
CA ILE A 44 3.00 3.93 -4.61
C ILE A 44 4.05 3.66 -5.68
N THR A 45 5.16 3.01 -5.30
CA THR A 45 6.25 2.75 -6.26
C THR A 45 5.88 1.71 -7.30
N GLY A 46 5.04 0.72 -6.93
CA GLY A 46 4.54 -0.31 -7.84
C GLY A 46 3.65 0.26 -8.93
N PHE A 47 2.77 1.20 -8.59
CA PHE A 47 1.92 1.85 -9.59
C PHE A 47 2.72 2.75 -10.53
N GLU A 48 3.72 3.49 -10.03
CA GLU A 48 4.66 4.23 -10.90
C GLU A 48 5.32 3.31 -11.93
N PHE A 49 5.84 2.17 -11.45
CA PHE A 49 6.50 1.19 -12.28
C PHE A 49 5.54 0.60 -13.33
N PHE A 50 4.34 0.18 -12.91
CA PHE A 50 3.33 -0.41 -13.78
C PHE A 50 2.76 0.57 -14.82
N SER A 51 2.28 1.72 -14.35
CA SER A 51 1.58 2.71 -15.19
C SER A 51 2.52 3.50 -16.10
N GLY A 52 3.80 3.58 -15.74
CA GLY A 52 4.77 4.44 -16.40
C GLY A 52 4.66 5.92 -16.00
N ILE A 53 3.59 6.32 -15.30
CA ILE A 53 3.41 7.68 -14.77
C ILE A 53 4.44 7.90 -13.68
N LYS A 54 5.26 8.94 -13.84
CA LYS A 54 6.25 9.32 -12.83
C LYS A 54 5.55 10.05 -11.68
N PHE A 55 5.71 9.51 -10.49
CA PHE A 55 5.42 10.19 -9.25
C PHE A 55 6.75 10.73 -8.73
N ASP A 56 6.80 11.97 -8.26
CA ASP A 56 7.96 12.40 -7.48
C ASP A 56 7.85 11.77 -6.08
N VAL A 57 8.14 10.47 -6.01
CA VAL A 57 8.03 9.66 -4.79
C VAL A 57 8.88 10.26 -3.67
N ASN A 58 10.02 10.85 -4.00
CA ASN A 58 10.88 11.52 -3.03
C ASN A 58 10.21 12.76 -2.45
N LYS A 59 9.64 13.63 -3.28
CA LYS A 59 8.85 14.79 -2.83
C LYS A 59 7.64 14.36 -2.01
N LEU A 60 6.94 13.31 -2.44
CA LEU A 60 5.81 12.76 -1.70
C LEU A 60 6.24 12.30 -0.30
N PHE A 61 7.32 11.52 -0.19
CA PHE A 61 7.85 11.07 1.10
C PHE A 61 8.38 12.21 1.97
N GLN A 62 8.97 13.25 1.40
CA GLN A 62 9.37 14.44 2.14
C GLN A 62 8.16 15.18 2.72
N GLU A 63 7.09 15.34 1.94
CA GLU A 63 5.85 15.96 2.42
C GLU A 63 5.18 15.10 3.49
N PHE A 64 5.18 13.77 3.34
CA PHE A 64 4.76 12.86 4.41
C PHE A 64 5.55 13.10 5.71
N LEU A 65 6.89 13.16 5.65
CA LEU A 65 7.73 13.40 6.83
C LEU A 65 7.42 14.75 7.49
N LYS A 66 7.26 15.80 6.69
CA LYS A 66 6.91 17.13 7.18
C LYS A 66 5.56 17.14 7.89
N ASN A 67 4.54 16.52 7.31
CA ASN A 67 3.21 16.42 7.94
C ASN A 67 3.26 15.56 9.21
N MET A 68 4.09 14.50 9.23
CA MET A 68 4.34 13.69 10.42
C MET A 68 5.00 14.48 11.56
N GLU A 69 5.89 15.42 11.25
CA GLU A 69 6.45 16.33 12.25
C GLU A 69 5.40 17.31 12.79
N MET A 70 4.51 17.80 11.92
CA MET A 70 3.39 18.68 12.32
C MET A 70 2.38 17.96 13.21
N LEU A 71 2.10 16.68 12.97
CA LEU A 71 1.27 15.84 13.83
C LEU A 71 1.76 15.75 15.27
N LYS A 72 3.08 15.88 15.54
CA LYS A 72 3.57 15.90 16.93
C LYS A 72 3.01 17.08 17.73
N ASN A 73 2.55 18.13 17.05
CA ASN A 73 2.00 19.35 17.64
C ASN A 73 0.49 19.49 17.38
N SER A 74 -0.18 18.45 16.88
CA SER A 74 -1.59 18.48 16.50
C SER A 74 -2.28 17.16 16.83
N SER A 75 -3.52 17.23 17.32
CA SER A 75 -4.36 16.04 17.54
C SER A 75 -5.18 15.63 16.31
N GLU A 76 -5.12 16.39 15.21
CA GLU A 76 -5.90 16.14 14.00
C GLU A 76 -5.14 15.22 13.02
N PRO A 77 -5.74 14.10 12.58
CA PRO A 77 -5.12 13.19 11.61
C PRO A 77 -4.97 13.84 10.24
N ILE A 78 -3.89 13.49 9.53
CA ILE A 78 -3.57 14.04 8.20
C ILE A 78 -4.60 13.55 7.18
N ASP A 79 -5.09 14.49 6.36
CA ASP A 79 -5.82 14.16 5.14
C ASP A 79 -4.84 13.97 3.98
N LEU A 80 -4.44 12.71 3.76
CA LEU A 80 -3.48 12.36 2.73
C LEU A 80 -4.02 12.57 1.31
N VAL A 81 -5.33 12.43 1.10
CA VAL A 81 -5.94 12.64 -0.22
C VAL A 81 -5.81 14.11 -0.60
N SER A 82 -6.23 15.01 0.30
CA SER A 82 -6.09 16.45 0.10
C SER A 82 -4.63 16.87 -0.07
N MET A 83 -3.72 16.31 0.74
CA MET A 83 -2.28 16.55 0.62
C MET A 83 -1.76 16.19 -0.78
N VAL A 84 -2.00 14.96 -1.24
CA VAL A 84 -1.49 14.47 -2.54
C VAL A 84 -2.09 15.26 -3.70
N ASN A 85 -3.39 15.53 -3.68
CA ASN A 85 -4.08 16.30 -4.72
C ASN A 85 -3.62 17.76 -4.78
N SER A 86 -3.11 18.33 -3.69
CA SER A 86 -2.51 19.67 -3.69
C SER A 86 -1.10 19.72 -4.30
N LEU A 87 -0.39 18.59 -4.29
CA LEU A 87 1.01 18.49 -4.73
C LEU A 87 1.14 18.11 -6.20
N TYR A 88 0.13 17.43 -6.75
CA TYR A 88 0.20 16.79 -8.06
C TYR A 88 -1.10 16.94 -8.85
N VAL A 89 -0.92 17.11 -10.16
CA VAL A 89 -1.96 16.84 -11.15
C VAL A 89 -1.48 15.63 -11.94
N PHE A 90 -2.22 14.52 -11.83
CA PHE A 90 -1.81 13.26 -12.45
C PHE A 90 -2.25 13.22 -13.92
N PRO A 91 -1.34 12.86 -14.85
CA PRO A 91 -1.77 12.52 -16.21
C PRO A 91 -2.62 11.25 -16.16
N GLU A 92 -3.46 11.02 -17.18
CA GLU A 92 -4.21 9.78 -17.25
C GLU A 92 -3.31 8.58 -17.56
N PHE A 93 -3.44 7.48 -16.81
CA PHE A 93 -2.76 6.22 -17.11
C PHE A 93 -3.52 5.49 -18.20
N ASP A 94 -2.77 4.78 -19.05
CA ASP A 94 -3.37 3.94 -20.08
C ASP A 94 -4.00 2.71 -19.45
N LYS A 95 -5.33 2.66 -19.45
CA LYS A 95 -6.10 1.53 -18.92
C LYS A 95 -5.94 0.25 -19.75
N ASN A 96 -5.46 0.37 -20.99
CA ASN A 96 -5.20 -0.75 -21.88
C ASN A 96 -3.80 -1.35 -21.68
N LEU A 97 -3.01 -0.85 -20.72
CA LEU A 97 -1.73 -1.46 -20.36
C LEU A 97 -1.91 -2.96 -20.11
N GLU A 98 -1.01 -3.72 -20.73
CA GLU A 98 -0.94 -5.16 -20.54
C GLU A 98 -0.59 -5.48 -19.08
N GLY A 99 -1.25 -6.49 -18.52
CA GLY A 99 -1.11 -6.85 -17.12
C GLY A 99 -2.03 -6.07 -16.20
N GLU A 100 -1.85 -6.26 -14.91
CA GLU A 100 -2.71 -5.74 -13.86
C GLU A 100 -1.88 -5.27 -12.66
N PHE A 101 -2.29 -4.15 -12.08
CA PHE A 101 -1.76 -3.68 -10.79
C PHE A 101 -2.85 -3.75 -9.72
N GLU A 102 -2.51 -4.22 -8.52
CA GLU A 102 -3.40 -4.18 -7.36
C GLU A 102 -2.74 -3.48 -6.16
N ALA A 103 -3.52 -2.64 -5.47
CA ALA A 103 -3.14 -2.01 -4.19
C ALA A 103 -3.88 -2.67 -3.02
N GLY A 104 -3.15 -3.18 -2.04
CA GLY A 104 -3.73 -3.82 -0.85
C GLY A 104 -4.14 -2.81 0.22
N VAL A 105 -5.34 -2.96 0.77
CA VAL A 105 -5.93 -2.08 1.80
C VAL A 105 -6.59 -2.91 2.90
N THR A 106 -6.78 -2.32 4.07
CA THR A 106 -7.51 -2.93 5.18
C THR A 106 -8.87 -2.25 5.34
N SER A 107 -9.97 -2.99 5.33
CA SER A 107 -11.30 -2.42 5.59
C SER A 107 -11.45 -2.05 7.05
N LEU A 108 -11.89 -0.83 7.34
CA LEU A 108 -12.23 -0.42 8.70
C LEU A 108 -13.52 -1.09 9.21
N LEU A 109 -14.38 -1.61 8.33
CA LEU A 109 -15.63 -2.23 8.75
C LEU A 109 -15.44 -3.56 9.49
N ASP A 110 -14.50 -4.37 9.01
CA ASP A 110 -14.31 -5.75 9.48
C ASP A 110 -12.84 -6.18 9.61
N GLY A 111 -11.89 -5.31 9.30
CA GLY A 111 -10.47 -5.63 9.32
C GLY A 111 -10.02 -6.57 8.21
N SER A 112 -10.85 -6.83 7.19
CA SER A 112 -10.49 -7.71 6.09
C SER A 112 -9.51 -7.07 5.11
N TYR A 113 -8.65 -7.90 4.53
CA TYR A 113 -7.72 -7.49 3.50
C TYR A 113 -8.41 -7.42 2.14
N LYS A 114 -8.40 -6.24 1.51
CA LYS A 114 -9.01 -6.01 0.19
C LYS A 114 -7.95 -5.50 -0.78
N PHE A 115 -8.25 -5.65 -2.06
CA PHE A 115 -7.36 -5.23 -3.14
C PHE A 115 -8.14 -4.43 -4.16
N PHE A 116 -7.60 -3.29 -4.56
CA PHE A 116 -8.14 -2.48 -5.64
C PHE A 116 -7.30 -2.64 -6.89
N SER A 117 -7.95 -3.08 -7.97
CA SER A 117 -7.31 -3.32 -9.26
C SER A 117 -7.28 -2.07 -10.14
N SER A 118 -6.18 -1.90 -10.87
CA SER A 118 -6.06 -0.91 -11.95
C SER A 118 -7.07 -1.15 -13.08
N LYS A 119 -7.59 -2.39 -13.21
CA LYS A 119 -8.63 -2.73 -14.20
C LYS A 119 -10.00 -2.15 -13.83
N ASP A 120 -10.25 -1.93 -12.54
CA ASP A 120 -11.51 -1.39 -12.02
C ASP A 120 -11.45 0.13 -11.78
N ALA A 121 -10.31 0.77 -12.09
CA ALA A 121 -10.12 2.19 -11.84
C ALA A 121 -10.90 3.07 -12.84
N LYS A 122 -11.66 4.04 -12.31
CA LYS A 122 -12.47 4.99 -13.10
C LYS A 122 -11.60 5.99 -13.85
N ASN A 123 -10.46 6.36 -13.30
CA ASN A 123 -9.44 7.22 -13.87
C ASN A 123 -8.19 7.18 -12.98
N THR A 124 -7.18 7.99 -13.28
CA THR A 124 -5.95 8.01 -12.48
C THR A 124 -6.15 8.55 -11.09
N SER A 125 -6.98 9.59 -10.92
CA SER A 125 -7.30 10.14 -9.59
C SER A 125 -7.93 9.08 -8.68
N ASP A 126 -8.88 8.32 -9.20
CA ASP A 126 -9.54 7.21 -8.50
C ASP A 126 -8.53 6.11 -8.10
N MET A 127 -7.58 5.76 -8.98
CA MET A 127 -6.53 4.81 -8.64
C MET A 127 -5.56 5.36 -7.59
N VAL A 128 -5.21 6.64 -7.68
CA VAL A 128 -4.35 7.31 -6.71
C VAL A 128 -5.02 7.35 -5.34
N GLU A 129 -6.31 7.65 -5.23
CA GLU A 129 -7.05 7.58 -3.97
C GLU A 129 -7.01 6.17 -3.35
N LYS A 130 -7.16 5.12 -4.16
CA LYS A 130 -7.01 3.71 -3.73
C LYS A 130 -5.59 3.40 -3.21
N ILE A 131 -4.56 3.97 -3.83
CA ILE A 131 -3.16 3.85 -3.39
C ILE A 131 -2.91 4.65 -2.09
N ILE A 132 -3.54 5.82 -1.95
CA ILE A 132 -3.47 6.61 -0.72
C ILE A 132 -4.14 5.86 0.43
N ALA A 133 -5.29 5.22 0.19
CA ALA A 133 -5.92 4.33 1.18
C ALA A 133 -4.96 3.23 1.62
N SER A 134 -4.22 2.64 0.69
CA SER A 134 -3.17 1.65 0.94
C SER A 134 -1.99 2.21 1.77
N SER A 135 -1.90 3.53 1.97
CA SER A 135 -0.83 4.23 2.70
C SER A 135 -1.33 5.01 3.94
N SER A 136 -2.61 4.96 4.26
CA SER A 136 -3.22 5.69 5.39
C SER A 136 -3.11 4.87 6.68
N LEU A 137 -2.19 5.20 7.57
CA LEU A 137 -2.09 4.57 8.89
C LEU A 137 -3.08 5.21 9.87
N PRO A 138 -3.83 4.42 10.67
CA PRO A 138 -4.88 4.93 11.55
C PRO A 138 -4.36 5.81 12.69
N ASP A 139 -3.08 5.68 13.07
CA ASP A 139 -2.43 6.55 14.06
C ASP A 139 -2.11 7.96 13.52
N MET A 140 -2.15 8.15 12.20
CA MET A 140 -1.55 9.31 11.54
C MET A 140 -2.49 9.99 10.55
N ALA A 141 -3.31 9.23 9.84
CA ALA A 141 -4.09 9.69 8.71
C ALA A 141 -5.57 9.35 8.86
N LYS A 142 -6.42 10.13 8.18
CA LYS A 142 -7.84 9.79 8.02
C LYS A 142 -7.99 8.53 7.18
N CYS A 143 -9.00 7.72 7.47
CA CYS A 143 -9.41 6.65 6.56
C CYS A 143 -9.85 7.26 5.23
N VAL A 144 -9.62 6.52 4.14
CA VAL A 144 -10.05 6.94 2.80
C VAL A 144 -11.36 6.25 2.47
N MET A 145 -12.34 7.02 2.00
CA MET A 145 -13.65 6.52 1.60
C MET A 145 -13.59 6.12 0.13
N ILE A 146 -13.75 4.83 -0.17
CA ILE A 146 -13.77 4.31 -1.54
C ILE A 146 -15.12 3.64 -1.77
N ASP A 147 -15.86 4.16 -2.75
CA ASP A 147 -17.23 3.73 -3.07
C ASP A 147 -18.14 3.64 -1.83
N GLY A 148 -17.97 4.57 -0.89
CA GLY A 148 -18.77 4.67 0.35
C GLY A 148 -18.26 3.84 1.52
N PHE A 149 -17.15 3.09 1.37
CA PHE A 149 -16.59 2.24 2.41
C PHE A 149 -15.24 2.78 2.93
N PRO A 150 -14.97 2.75 4.25
CA PRO A 150 -13.74 3.25 4.84
C PRO A 150 -12.59 2.24 4.79
N TYR A 151 -11.41 2.69 4.38
CA TYR A 151 -10.19 1.88 4.27
C TYR A 151 -8.95 2.56 4.87
N PHE A 152 -8.04 1.72 5.36
CA PHE A 152 -6.70 2.05 5.85
C PHE A 152 -5.62 1.25 5.12
N ASP A 153 -4.35 1.54 5.46
CA ASP A 153 -3.17 0.90 4.93
C ASP A 153 -3.29 -0.64 5.00
N GLY A 154 -2.93 -1.31 3.90
CA GLY A 154 -2.97 -2.78 3.82
C GLY A 154 -1.98 -3.47 4.77
N GLY A 155 -0.92 -2.77 5.17
CA GLY A 155 0.09 -3.23 6.13
C GLY A 155 -0.42 -3.33 7.56
N MET A 156 -1.63 -2.83 7.81
CA MET A 156 -2.36 -3.12 9.04
C MET A 156 -2.73 -4.60 9.13
N TYR A 157 -3.17 -5.18 8.01
CA TYR A 157 -3.26 -6.63 7.83
C TYR A 157 -1.85 -7.17 7.54
N ASN A 158 -1.40 -7.18 6.28
CA ASN A 158 -0.13 -7.77 5.89
C ASN A 158 0.68 -6.81 5.00
N THR A 159 1.94 -6.57 5.38
CA THR A 159 2.83 -5.73 4.58
C THR A 159 3.31 -6.41 3.30
N ASN A 160 3.21 -7.74 3.21
CA ASN A 160 3.63 -8.54 2.06
C ASN A 160 2.42 -9.26 1.40
N PRO A 161 1.91 -8.77 0.26
CA PRO A 161 0.74 -9.33 -0.43
C PRO A 161 1.06 -10.61 -1.25
N LEU A 162 2.03 -11.43 -0.85
CA LEU A 162 2.40 -12.65 -1.60
C LEU A 162 1.22 -13.63 -1.74
N GLU A 163 0.43 -13.79 -0.67
CA GLU A 163 -0.76 -14.65 -0.68
C GLU A 163 -1.74 -14.25 -1.78
N ARG A 164 -1.89 -12.94 -2.03
CA ARG A 164 -2.73 -12.43 -3.11
C ARG A 164 -2.23 -12.86 -4.49
N ALA A 165 -0.92 -12.84 -4.73
CA ALA A 165 -0.35 -13.34 -5.99
C ALA A 165 -0.62 -14.84 -6.17
N ILE A 166 -0.53 -15.63 -5.10
CA ILE A 166 -0.84 -17.06 -5.11
C ILE A 166 -2.34 -17.28 -5.42
N GLU A 167 -3.25 -16.54 -4.77
CA GLU A 167 -4.69 -16.58 -5.04
C GLU A 167 -5.04 -16.26 -6.49
N LYS A 168 -4.29 -15.35 -7.12
CA LYS A 168 -4.44 -14.99 -8.55
C LYS A 168 -3.90 -16.07 -9.49
N GLY A 169 -3.36 -17.17 -8.97
CA GLY A 169 -2.91 -18.33 -9.74
C GLY A 169 -1.48 -18.23 -10.26
N TYR A 170 -0.66 -17.34 -9.72
CA TYR A 170 0.76 -17.23 -10.05
C TYR A 170 1.57 -18.30 -9.30
N ASP A 171 2.57 -18.88 -9.96
CA ASP A 171 3.45 -19.93 -9.41
C ASP A 171 4.92 -19.50 -9.30
N LYS A 172 5.25 -18.31 -9.83
CA LYS A 172 6.58 -17.68 -9.77
C LYS A 172 6.45 -16.25 -9.31
N PHE A 173 7.37 -15.84 -8.44
CA PHE A 173 7.30 -14.54 -7.76
C PHE A 173 8.66 -13.86 -7.75
N VAL A 174 8.67 -12.56 -8.00
CA VAL A 174 9.73 -11.65 -7.56
C VAL A 174 9.16 -10.87 -6.38
N VAL A 175 9.76 -11.02 -5.20
CA VAL A 175 9.29 -10.36 -3.98
C VAL A 175 10.31 -9.31 -3.57
N LEU A 176 9.88 -8.04 -3.57
CA LEU A 176 10.69 -6.93 -3.09
C LEU A 176 10.36 -6.66 -1.61
N LEU A 177 11.31 -6.97 -0.74
CA LEU A 177 11.21 -6.73 0.69
C LEU A 177 11.93 -5.44 1.05
N ALA A 178 11.26 -4.56 1.79
CA ALA A 178 11.83 -3.30 2.26
C ALA A 178 12.65 -3.50 3.55
N LYS A 179 12.52 -4.68 4.17
CA LYS A 179 13.15 -5.02 5.45
C LYS A 179 14.30 -6.01 5.25
N ASN A 180 15.32 -5.89 6.10
CA ASN A 180 16.45 -6.80 6.08
C ASN A 180 16.01 -8.24 6.36
N ARG A 181 16.72 -9.20 5.77
CA ARG A 181 16.54 -10.62 6.08
C ARG A 181 16.66 -10.86 7.59
N GLY A 182 15.74 -11.65 8.13
CA GLY A 182 15.69 -11.93 9.56
C GLY A 182 14.99 -10.87 10.41
N TYR A 183 14.51 -9.77 9.81
CA TYR A 183 13.62 -8.86 10.50
C TYR A 183 12.38 -9.62 10.99
N ARG A 184 12.04 -9.41 12.25
CA ARG A 184 10.78 -9.83 12.86
C ARG A 184 10.11 -8.57 13.36
N ARG A 185 8.83 -8.39 13.00
CA ARG A 185 8.04 -7.30 13.57
C ARG A 185 7.90 -7.60 15.06
N GLU A 186 8.47 -6.76 15.91
CA GLU A 186 8.14 -6.78 17.34
C GLU A 186 6.63 -6.53 17.47
N ASN A 187 5.99 -7.14 18.47
CA ASN A 187 4.56 -6.98 18.71
C ASN A 187 4.22 -5.49 18.86
N SER A 188 3.79 -4.84 17.78
CA SER A 188 3.24 -3.50 17.84
C SER A 188 1.80 -3.66 18.29
N GLU A 189 1.53 -3.36 19.56
CA GLU A 189 0.15 -3.21 20.00
C GLU A 189 -0.51 -2.08 19.22
N ILE A 190 -1.80 -2.25 18.92
CA ILE A 190 -2.61 -1.13 18.44
C ILE A 190 -2.56 -0.06 19.51
N SER A 191 -2.32 1.19 19.12
CA SER A 191 -2.26 2.27 20.09
C SER A 191 -3.63 2.46 20.77
N ASP A 192 -3.63 2.92 22.01
CA ASP A 192 -4.88 3.23 22.72
C ASP A 192 -5.67 4.33 22.01
N ILE A 193 -4.98 5.20 21.26
CA ILE A 193 -5.58 6.23 20.42
C ILE A 193 -6.44 5.58 19.33
N VAL A 194 -5.89 4.59 18.60
CA VAL A 194 -6.62 3.87 17.54
C VAL A 194 -7.75 3.04 18.14
N ARG A 195 -7.53 2.36 19.28
CA ARG A 195 -8.61 1.62 19.97
C ARG A 195 -9.77 2.54 20.35
N TYR A 196 -9.47 3.72 20.89
CA TYR A 196 -10.49 4.68 21.28
C TYR A 196 -11.21 5.30 20.07
N ALA A 197 -10.46 5.73 19.05
CA ALA A 197 -11.00 6.37 17.86
C ALA A 197 -11.90 5.44 17.04
N TYR A 198 -11.60 4.14 17.00
CA TYR A 198 -12.32 3.15 16.21
C TYR A 198 -13.03 2.09 17.06
N LYS A 199 -13.41 2.43 18.30
CA LYS A 199 -14.13 1.52 19.22
C LYS A 199 -15.46 1.00 18.66
N ASP A 200 -16.09 1.77 17.77
CA ASP A 200 -17.34 1.39 17.11
C ASP A 200 -17.13 0.38 15.97
N TYR A 201 -15.88 0.02 15.68
CA TYR A 201 -15.46 -1.00 14.71
C TYR A 201 -14.74 -2.17 15.39
N PRO A 202 -15.42 -2.95 16.27
CA PRO A 202 -14.77 -3.98 17.07
C PRO A 202 -14.10 -5.07 16.23
N LYS A 203 -14.71 -5.45 15.09
CA LYS A 203 -14.12 -6.44 14.17
C LYS A 203 -12.79 -6.00 13.57
N PHE A 204 -12.64 -4.70 13.28
CA PHE A 204 -11.39 -4.14 12.81
C PHE A 204 -10.31 -4.23 13.90
N ILE A 205 -10.63 -3.82 15.13
CA ILE A 205 -9.70 -3.91 16.27
C ILE A 205 -9.29 -5.37 16.53
N GLU A 206 -10.25 -6.31 16.56
CA GLU A 206 -9.99 -7.74 16.75
C GLU A 206 -9.11 -8.34 15.65
N SER A 207 -9.36 -8.00 14.38
CA SER A 207 -8.55 -8.46 13.24
C SER A 207 -7.09 -8.06 13.41
N MET A 208 -6.84 -6.80 13.76
CA MET A 208 -5.50 -6.26 13.95
C MET A 208 -4.76 -6.88 15.15
N GLU A 209 -5.49 -7.36 16.17
CA GLU A 209 -4.90 -8.08 17.30
C GLU A 209 -4.56 -9.55 16.94
N ASN A 210 -5.37 -10.19 16.12
CA ASN A 210 -5.20 -11.59 15.70
C ASN A 210 -4.14 -11.79 14.60
N GLU A 211 -4.00 -10.83 13.66
CA GLU A 211 -2.99 -10.81 12.59
C GLU A 211 -1.55 -10.93 13.12
N LYS A 212 -1.30 -10.51 14.38
CA LYS A 212 -0.03 -10.69 15.10
C LYS A 212 0.48 -12.14 15.05
N ILE A 213 -0.43 -13.12 15.02
CA ILE A 213 -0.10 -14.55 15.05
C ILE A 213 0.29 -15.08 13.66
N ASN A 214 -0.25 -14.51 12.58
CA ASN A 214 -0.07 -15.03 11.22
C ASN A 214 1.15 -14.45 10.50
N ILE A 215 1.53 -13.19 10.78
CA ILE A 215 2.73 -12.56 10.19
C ILE A 215 4.00 -13.35 10.52
N MET A 216 4.06 -14.11 11.62
CA MET A 216 5.22 -14.94 11.96
C MET A 216 5.47 -16.12 11.00
N LYS A 217 4.49 -16.50 10.16
CA LYS A 217 4.57 -17.71 9.32
C LYS A 217 5.06 -17.47 7.88
N LEU A 218 5.09 -16.23 7.40
CA LEU A 218 5.36 -15.92 5.98
C LEU A 218 6.76 -15.33 5.70
N TRP A 219 7.63 -15.30 6.70
CA TRP A 219 9.02 -14.87 6.53
C TRP A 219 9.94 -16.07 6.44
N ILE A 220 10.21 -16.49 5.20
CA ILE A 220 11.24 -17.46 4.83
C ILE A 220 12.58 -17.16 5.52
#